data_AF-B8IAD0-F1
#
_entry.id   AF-B8IAD0-F1
#
_cell.length_a   1.000
_cell.length_b   1.000
_cell.length_c   1.000
_cell.angle_alpha   90.00
_cell.angle_beta   90.00
_cell.angle_gamma   90.00
#
_symmetry.space_group_name_H-M   'P 1'
#
loop_
_entity.id
_entity.type
_entity.pdbx_description
1 polymer ?
#
loop_
_entity_poly.entity_id
_entity_poly.type
_entity_poly.pdbx_seq_one_letter_code
_entity_poly.pdbx_strand_id
1 'polypeptide(L)'
;MNVTPPDFDGRRVRAAGRPEIWLVYGSSRHHITAPEVYETLFDESEGIADVDLAAIPVGPDLGPGSGLIRADDGAIYLLARSTDGTALRHHLVDFDHLRAFRFRHDRIRTLPRDEIDAIPLGGRLGASRTERQRFEVHELGELARSLNPSRPTLLLLLDQPTPFAAAYAGQLQRMAARRVNALIGWTSGDRLLMTRSPDLTDAVAVTLPAVDPILEALRQLAIARIDVLATTLEWEVAPAALTAFGCPHDVTCLVESVPATGLSTTVQAADRLVACSRAVAERLQAMRPGREVHLGLTPEATRPEAFRVHPARIFDGDPLRVLVWGFLDSVARATVVRTARLARSGGHPIQFYRLGDESPADSADLIWLGPPEGINLNRMICALRPHLGWFPEPAREPYDFLISQAMLQGLPLLATTAGAYPERLSGRAFTWLLPESSSGEDWLAIMLRLHETRLALPSTSSAPEPPAFYPVEYLSWARSKNEPERVAS
;
A
#
# COMPACT_ATOMS: atom_id res chain seq x y z
N MET A 1 8.57 -2.98 43.05
CA MET A 1 7.84 -1.70 43.05
C MET A 1 8.46 -0.84 41.95
N ASN A 2 7.85 -0.81 40.76
CA ASN A 2 8.29 0.11 39.71
C ASN A 2 7.68 1.47 40.02
N VAL A 3 8.51 2.40 40.50
CA VAL A 3 8.13 3.80 40.64
C VAL A 3 7.92 4.33 39.24
N THR A 4 6.67 4.62 38.88
CA THR A 4 6.34 5.28 37.62
C THR A 4 7.11 6.61 37.57
N PRO A 5 7.91 6.88 36.51
CA PRO A 5 8.59 8.16 36.39
C PRO A 5 7.58 9.31 36.48
N PRO A 6 7.94 10.47 37.06
CA PRO A 6 7.05 11.62 37.10
C PRO A 6 6.66 12.02 35.68
N ASP A 7 5.38 12.27 35.45
CA ASP A 7 4.93 12.80 34.16
C ASP A 7 5.33 14.27 34.05
N PHE A 8 6.28 14.56 33.17
CA PHE A 8 6.78 15.89 32.88
C PHE A 8 6.14 16.49 31.63
N ASP A 9 5.18 15.82 30.97
CA ASP A 9 4.55 16.32 29.74
C ASP A 9 4.01 17.75 29.91
N GLY A 10 4.30 18.62 28.94
CA GLY A 10 3.97 20.04 28.98
C GLY A 10 4.84 20.90 29.89
N ARG A 11 5.80 20.32 30.62
CA ARG A 11 6.71 21.09 31.47
C ARG A 11 7.95 21.54 30.71
N ARG A 12 8.41 22.74 31.06
CA ARG A 12 9.76 23.21 30.75
C ARG A 12 10.66 22.72 31.85
N VAL A 13 11.76 22.06 31.49
CA VAL A 13 12.70 21.47 32.42
C VAL A 13 14.12 21.88 32.08
N ARG A 14 15.00 21.85 33.07
CA ARG A 14 16.44 22.02 32.89
C ARG A 14 17.19 21.11 33.87
N ALA A 15 18.46 20.82 33.55
CA ALA A 15 19.35 20.22 34.52
C ALA A 15 19.76 21.27 35.57
N ALA A 16 19.86 20.85 36.83
CA ALA A 16 20.24 21.75 37.92
C ALA A 16 21.57 22.45 37.62
N GLY A 17 21.56 23.79 37.64
CA GLY A 17 22.74 24.62 37.37
C GLY A 17 23.14 24.75 35.90
N ARG A 18 22.35 24.23 34.95
CA ARG A 18 22.57 24.39 33.51
C ARG A 18 21.57 25.41 32.92
N PRO A 19 21.99 26.22 31.93
CA PRO A 19 21.11 27.22 31.32
C PRO A 19 20.18 26.63 30.22
N GLU A 20 20.45 25.40 29.77
CA GLU A 20 19.72 24.73 28.70
C GLU A 20 18.28 24.42 29.13
N ILE A 21 17.30 24.91 28.37
CA ILE A 21 15.88 24.69 28.63
C ILE A 21 15.35 23.67 27.63
N TRP A 22 14.57 22.73 28.15
CA TRP A 22 13.94 21.67 27.39
C TRP A 22 12.43 21.75 27.57
N LEU A 23 11.66 21.55 26.50
CA LEU A 23 10.23 21.29 26.60
C LEU A 23 10.02 19.77 26.57
N VAL A 24 9.28 19.23 27.53
CA VAL A 24 8.92 17.82 27.54
C VAL A 24 7.56 17.64 26.90
N TYR A 25 7.52 16.84 25.83
CA TYR A 25 6.26 16.36 25.24
C TYR A 25 6.51 15.04 24.53
N GLY A 26 5.47 14.25 24.32
CA GLY A 26 5.62 13.00 23.56
C GLY A 26 6.58 12.00 24.23
N SER A 27 6.73 12.09 25.56
CA SER A 27 7.66 11.27 26.37
C SER A 27 9.15 11.52 26.15
N SER A 28 9.50 12.59 25.44
CA SER A 28 10.88 13.02 25.23
C SER A 28 11.07 14.47 25.66
N ARG A 29 12.31 14.83 25.98
CA ARG A 29 12.74 16.22 26.16
C ARG A 29 13.27 16.76 24.84
N HIS A 30 12.83 17.95 24.46
CA HIS A 30 13.19 18.61 23.22
C HIS A 30 13.94 19.90 23.56
N HIS A 31 15.20 20.02 23.11
CA HIS A 31 16.03 21.16 23.46
C HIS A 31 15.50 22.42 22.76
N ILE A 32 15.35 23.51 23.49
CA ILE A 32 15.06 24.81 22.87
C ILE A 32 16.40 25.46 22.52
N THR A 33 16.78 25.39 21.24
CA THR A 33 18.17 25.68 20.84
C THR A 33 18.49 27.17 20.76
N ALA A 34 17.48 28.03 20.75
CA ALA A 34 17.66 29.48 20.59
C ALA A 34 16.65 30.26 21.46
N PRO A 35 17.05 31.42 22.02
CA PRO A 35 16.16 32.29 22.81
C PRO A 35 14.90 32.70 22.05
N GLU A 36 15.00 32.98 20.75
CA GLU A 36 13.87 33.36 19.90
C GLU A 36 12.77 32.29 19.87
N VAL A 37 13.14 31.00 19.89
CA VAL A 37 12.17 29.89 19.91
C VAL A 37 11.45 29.87 21.25
N TYR A 38 12.19 30.08 22.34
CA TYR A 38 11.60 30.19 23.67
C TYR A 38 10.60 31.35 23.74
N GLU A 39 10.99 32.54 23.29
CA GLU A 39 10.18 33.76 23.32
C GLU A 39 8.93 33.67 22.44
N THR A 40 9.01 32.89 21.35
CA THR A 40 7.86 32.62 20.47
C THR A 40 6.84 31.69 21.14
N LEU A 41 7.30 30.77 21.98
CA LEU A 41 6.46 29.77 22.63
C LEU A 41 5.97 30.19 24.04
N PHE A 42 6.74 30.99 24.79
CA PHE A 42 6.52 31.25 26.22
C PHE A 42 6.74 32.73 26.60
N ASP A 43 5.89 33.27 27.49
CA ASP A 43 5.95 34.68 27.95
C ASP A 43 6.89 34.89 29.14
N GLU A 44 7.07 33.86 29.98
CA GLU A 44 7.73 33.98 31.28
C GLU A 44 8.76 32.86 31.48
N SER A 45 9.83 33.14 32.23
CA SER A 45 10.81 32.14 32.70
C SER A 45 10.31 31.37 33.93
N GLU A 46 9.17 31.76 34.52
CA GLU A 46 8.56 31.04 35.64
C GLU A 46 7.95 29.69 35.20
N GLY A 47 8.18 28.65 36.01
CA GLY A 47 7.69 27.30 35.75
C GLY A 47 8.67 26.39 34.99
N ILE A 48 9.95 26.75 34.93
CA ILE A 48 11.03 25.81 34.55
C ILE A 48 11.38 24.97 35.77
N ALA A 49 11.22 23.65 35.67
CA ALA A 49 11.55 22.72 36.75
C ALA A 49 13.00 22.23 36.63
N ASP A 50 13.74 22.27 37.73
CA ASP A 50 15.03 21.59 37.84
C ASP A 50 14.77 20.08 38.04
N VAL A 51 15.20 19.26 37.08
CA VAL A 51 14.97 17.79 37.11
C VAL A 51 16.23 17.05 36.71
N ASP A 52 16.32 15.78 37.09
CA ASP A 52 17.30 14.87 36.51
C ASP A 52 16.87 14.52 35.08
N LEU A 53 17.52 15.16 34.11
CA LEU A 53 17.23 14.93 32.70
C LEU A 53 17.52 13.48 32.29
N ALA A 54 18.44 12.76 32.95
CA ALA A 54 18.81 11.39 32.55
C ALA A 54 17.63 10.42 32.48
N ALA A 55 16.54 10.69 33.23
CA ALA A 55 15.32 9.90 33.24
C ALA A 55 14.35 10.19 32.07
N ILE A 56 14.61 11.21 31.24
CA ILE A 56 13.74 11.65 30.14
C ILE A 56 14.48 11.47 28.80
N PRO A 57 13.99 10.60 27.88
CA PRO A 57 14.56 10.40 26.55
C PRO A 57 14.75 11.72 25.78
N VAL A 58 15.79 11.80 24.95
CA VAL A 58 16.04 12.99 24.10
C VAL A 58 15.28 12.84 22.79
N GLY A 59 14.45 13.84 22.47
CA GLY A 59 13.75 13.94 21.20
C GLY A 59 14.41 14.97 20.28
N PRO A 60 13.89 15.16 19.06
CA PRO A 60 14.36 16.19 18.14
C PRO A 60 14.28 17.58 18.76
N ASP A 61 15.30 18.41 18.53
CA ASP A 61 15.35 19.75 19.06
C ASP A 61 14.27 20.69 18.48
N LEU A 62 13.94 21.74 19.25
CA LEU A 62 13.15 22.89 18.81
C LEU A 62 14.09 24.01 18.38
N GLY A 63 14.39 24.00 17.09
CA GLY A 63 15.21 24.97 16.38
C GLY A 63 14.46 26.19 15.83
N PRO A 64 15.20 27.15 15.24
CA PRO A 64 14.64 28.35 14.63
C PRO A 64 13.45 28.07 13.70
N GLY A 65 12.40 28.88 13.82
CA GLY A 65 11.15 28.69 13.07
C GLY A 65 10.15 27.72 13.71
N SER A 66 10.49 27.10 14.85
CA SER A 66 9.52 26.46 15.73
C SER A 66 8.58 27.48 16.36
N GLY A 67 7.32 27.13 16.56
CA GLY A 67 6.31 28.05 17.09
C GLY A 67 4.90 27.50 16.97
N LEU A 68 3.89 28.30 17.34
CA LEU A 68 2.50 27.92 17.17
C LEU A 68 1.96 28.42 15.83
N ILE A 69 1.24 27.55 15.14
CA ILE A 69 0.58 27.86 13.86
C ILE A 69 -0.92 27.59 13.96
N ARG A 70 -1.72 28.34 13.21
CA ARG A 70 -3.18 28.20 13.12
C ARG A 70 -3.60 28.03 11.66
N ALA A 71 -4.48 27.06 11.43
CA ALA A 71 -5.16 26.84 10.16
C ALA A 71 -6.39 27.76 10.03
N ASP A 72 -6.86 27.98 8.80
CA ASP A 72 -8.00 28.86 8.52
C ASP A 72 -9.32 28.40 9.16
N ASP A 73 -9.46 27.12 9.46
CA ASP A 73 -10.59 26.54 10.20
C ASP A 73 -10.51 26.76 11.72
N GLY A 74 -9.44 27.39 12.20
CA GLY A 74 -9.20 27.71 13.60
C GLY A 74 -8.38 26.67 14.36
N ALA A 75 -8.02 25.53 13.76
CA ALA A 75 -7.19 24.51 14.41
C ALA A 75 -5.77 25.03 14.70
N ILE A 76 -5.23 24.74 15.88
CA ILE A 76 -3.92 25.23 16.34
C ILE A 76 -2.95 24.05 16.44
N TYR A 77 -1.70 24.27 16.04
CA TYR A 77 -0.65 23.26 16.08
C TYR A 77 0.64 23.84 16.67
N LEU A 78 1.43 23.00 17.34
CA LEU A 78 2.86 23.27 17.55
C LEU A 78 3.61 22.82 16.30
N LEU A 79 4.30 23.75 15.66
CA LEU A 79 5.30 23.47 14.64
C LEU A 79 6.65 23.26 15.33
N ALA A 80 7.13 22.02 15.34
CA ALA A 80 8.46 21.65 15.83
C ALA A 80 9.41 21.52 14.64
N ARG A 81 10.32 22.49 14.46
CA ARG A 81 11.39 22.43 13.45
C ARG A 81 12.71 22.11 14.12
N SER A 82 13.38 21.05 13.69
CA SER A 82 14.73 20.75 14.16
C SER A 82 15.78 21.53 13.38
N THR A 83 16.99 21.60 13.92
CA THR A 83 18.14 22.29 13.32
C THR A 83 18.64 21.63 12.02
N ASP A 84 18.28 20.36 11.80
CA ASP A 84 18.55 19.63 10.56
C ASP A 84 17.55 19.93 9.42
N GLY A 85 16.55 20.78 9.68
CA GLY A 85 15.51 21.17 8.72
C GLY A 85 14.25 20.31 8.73
N THR A 86 14.20 19.25 9.53
CA THR A 86 12.98 18.44 9.70
C THR A 86 11.90 19.24 10.44
N ALA A 87 10.63 19.00 10.08
CA ALA A 87 9.49 19.68 10.69
C ALA A 87 8.35 18.70 10.99
N LEU A 88 7.79 18.79 12.18
CA LEU A 88 6.58 18.08 12.59
C LEU A 88 5.53 19.09 13.06
N ARG A 89 4.26 18.83 12.77
CA ARG A 89 3.14 19.55 13.38
C ARG A 89 2.48 18.67 14.44
N HIS A 90 2.21 19.22 15.62
CA HIS A 90 1.48 18.53 16.67
C HIS A 90 0.18 19.26 16.96
N HIS A 91 -0.95 18.59 16.77
CA HIS A 91 -2.26 19.20 16.98
C HIS A 91 -2.51 19.55 18.45
N LEU A 92 -2.96 20.78 18.69
CA LEU A 92 -3.41 21.29 19.98
C LEU A 92 -4.94 21.33 19.95
N VAL A 93 -5.56 20.56 20.85
CA VAL A 93 -6.99 20.22 20.73
C VAL A 93 -7.90 21.37 21.14
N ASP A 94 -7.48 22.19 22.10
CA ASP A 94 -8.25 23.30 22.62
C ASP A 94 -7.36 24.36 23.30
N PHE A 95 -7.99 25.44 23.75
CA PHE A 95 -7.33 26.52 24.47
C PHE A 95 -6.81 26.09 25.86
N ASP A 96 -7.38 25.04 26.45
CA ASP A 96 -6.93 24.50 27.73
C ASP A 96 -5.56 23.81 27.58
N HIS A 97 -5.28 23.17 26.45
CA HIS A 97 -3.95 22.64 26.14
C HIS A 97 -2.90 23.74 25.99
N LEU A 98 -3.24 24.86 25.33
CA LEU A 98 -2.35 26.02 25.27
C LEU A 98 -2.01 26.53 26.67
N ARG A 99 -3.00 26.61 27.56
CA ARG A 99 -2.80 27.01 28.96
C ARG A 99 -1.98 25.99 29.75
N ALA A 100 -2.23 24.69 29.58
CA ALA A 100 -1.52 23.62 30.27
C ALA A 100 -0.01 23.64 29.96
N PHE A 101 0.34 23.89 28.69
CA PHE A 101 1.73 24.03 28.24
C PHE A 101 2.30 25.42 28.52
N ARG A 102 1.48 26.35 29.03
CA ARG A 102 1.82 27.78 29.19
C ARG A 102 2.29 28.44 27.89
N PHE A 103 1.74 27.96 26.78
CA PHE A 103 2.03 28.48 25.47
C PHE A 103 1.44 29.89 25.28
N ARG A 104 2.22 30.74 24.62
CA ARG A 104 1.81 32.08 24.19
C ARG A 104 0.79 32.03 23.09
N HIS A 105 -0.37 32.60 23.31
CA HIS A 105 -1.43 32.63 22.30
C HIS A 105 -1.37 33.88 21.39
N ASP A 106 -0.58 34.89 21.75
CA ASP A 106 -0.43 36.16 21.04
C ASP A 106 0.57 36.10 19.88
N ARG A 107 1.39 35.04 19.80
CA ARG A 107 2.41 34.81 18.75
C ARG A 107 2.04 33.70 17.76
N ILE A 108 0.77 33.29 17.73
CA ILE A 108 0.30 32.25 16.81
C ILE A 108 0.30 32.79 15.37
N ARG A 109 1.03 32.11 14.48
CA ARG A 109 1.08 32.44 13.05
C ARG A 109 -0.06 31.77 12.30
N THR A 110 -0.74 32.47 11.41
CA THR A 110 -1.72 31.82 10.52
C THR A 110 -1.01 31.31 9.27
N LEU A 111 -1.29 30.07 8.88
CA LEU A 111 -0.79 29.47 7.64
C LEU A 111 -1.96 28.84 6.87
N PRO A 112 -1.93 28.87 5.53
CA PRO A 112 -2.89 28.15 4.70
C PRO A 112 -2.95 26.66 5.05
N ARG A 113 -4.14 26.06 4.98
CA ARG A 113 -4.35 24.66 5.38
C ARG A 113 -3.51 23.67 4.57
N ASP A 114 -3.33 23.90 3.28
CA ASP A 114 -2.48 23.11 2.40
C ASP A 114 -1.01 23.14 2.82
N GLU A 115 -0.49 24.29 3.24
CA GLU A 115 0.87 24.39 3.80
C GLU A 115 1.00 23.62 5.12
N ILE A 116 -0.01 23.66 5.98
CA ILE A 116 -0.02 22.92 7.24
C ILE A 116 -0.10 21.41 6.98
N ASP A 117 -0.97 20.98 6.07
CA ASP A 117 -1.16 19.56 5.77
C ASP A 117 0.05 18.92 5.07
N ALA A 118 0.87 19.72 4.38
CA ALA A 118 2.17 19.28 3.87
C ALA A 118 3.22 19.00 4.97
N ILE A 119 3.00 19.45 6.21
CA ILE A 119 3.88 19.17 7.34
C ILE A 119 3.45 17.84 7.99
N PRO A 120 4.37 16.87 8.15
CA PRO A 120 4.05 15.59 8.77
C PRO A 120 3.46 15.75 10.18
N LEU A 121 2.38 15.01 10.46
CA LEU A 121 1.69 15.04 11.74
C LEU A 121 2.46 14.22 12.79
N GLY A 122 2.88 14.89 13.86
CA GLY A 122 3.45 14.28 15.05
C GLY A 122 2.38 13.83 16.07
N GLY A 123 2.83 13.25 17.19
CA GLY A 123 1.95 12.83 18.28
C GLY A 123 1.18 13.99 18.91
N ARG A 124 0.01 13.70 19.51
CA ARG A 124 -0.84 14.70 20.19
C ARG A 124 -0.13 15.27 21.43
N LEU A 125 -0.17 16.60 21.60
CA LEU A 125 0.39 17.28 22.78
C LEU A 125 -0.57 17.18 23.97
N GLY A 126 -0.03 16.98 25.17
CA GLY A 126 -0.74 17.20 26.43
C GLY A 126 -1.65 16.09 26.93
N ALA A 127 -1.73 14.97 26.20
CA ALA A 127 -2.23 13.75 26.80
C ALA A 127 -1.08 13.14 27.60
N SER A 128 -1.23 13.11 28.93
CA SER A 128 -0.42 12.25 29.80
C SER A 128 -0.34 10.85 29.18
N ARG A 129 0.71 10.09 29.49
CA ARG A 129 0.82 8.70 28.98
C ARG A 129 -0.47 7.90 29.21
N THR A 130 -1.12 8.16 30.35
CA THR A 130 -2.41 7.58 30.74
C THR A 130 -3.56 8.02 29.83
N GLU A 131 -3.66 9.30 29.46
CA GLU A 131 -4.71 9.79 28.57
C GLU A 131 -4.53 9.30 27.13
N ARG A 132 -3.28 9.20 26.64
CA ARG A 132 -2.99 8.57 25.35
C ARG A 132 -3.45 7.12 25.33
N GLN A 133 -3.09 6.36 26.36
CA GLN A 133 -3.52 4.97 26.51
C GLN A 133 -5.05 4.84 26.58
N ARG A 134 -5.75 5.72 27.30
CA ARG A 134 -7.22 5.72 27.36
C ARG A 134 -7.84 6.01 26.00
N PHE A 135 -7.27 6.95 25.25
CA PHE A 135 -7.72 7.27 23.90
C PHE A 135 -7.50 6.09 22.95
N GLU A 136 -6.31 5.48 22.94
CA GLU A 136 -6.02 4.29 22.13
C GLU A 136 -6.97 3.13 22.46
N VAL A 137 -7.22 2.87 23.74
CA VAL A 137 -8.20 1.87 24.19
C VAL A 137 -9.62 2.20 23.70
N HIS A 138 -10.01 3.47 23.72
CA HIS A 138 -11.32 3.91 23.23
C HIS A 138 -11.46 3.69 21.72
N GLU A 139 -10.49 4.15 20.93
CA GLU A 139 -10.47 3.99 19.47
C GLU A 139 -10.46 2.50 19.06
N LEU A 140 -9.66 1.68 19.76
CA LEU A 140 -9.67 0.23 19.57
C LEU A 140 -11.02 -0.39 19.89
N GLY A 141 -11.69 0.09 20.94
CA GLY A 141 -13.04 -0.34 21.31
C GLY A 141 -14.07 0.02 20.24
N GLU A 142 -14.00 1.21 19.65
CA GLU A 142 -14.85 1.59 18.50
C GLU A 142 -14.56 0.74 17.25
N LEU A 143 -13.28 0.52 16.93
CA LEU A 143 -12.89 -0.35 15.83
C LEU A 143 -13.45 -1.77 16.05
N ALA A 144 -13.28 -2.34 17.25
CA ALA A 144 -13.80 -3.66 17.61
C ALA A 144 -15.33 -3.75 17.49
N ARG A 145 -16.06 -2.73 17.99
CA ARG A 145 -17.52 -2.64 17.84
C ARG A 145 -17.99 -2.63 16.39
N SER A 146 -17.17 -2.10 15.49
CA SER A 146 -17.49 -2.07 14.06
C SER A 146 -17.38 -3.46 13.39
N LEU A 147 -16.66 -4.41 13.99
CA LEU A 147 -16.42 -5.74 13.44
C LEU A 147 -17.59 -6.68 13.73
N ASN A 148 -17.73 -7.74 12.91
CA ASN A 148 -18.72 -8.77 13.18
C ASN A 148 -18.17 -9.73 14.25
N PRO A 149 -18.79 -9.80 15.46
CA PRO A 149 -18.25 -10.61 16.56
C PRO A 149 -18.34 -12.12 16.32
N SER A 150 -19.12 -12.57 15.33
CA SER A 150 -19.25 -14.00 14.97
C SER A 150 -18.17 -14.47 14.00
N ARG A 151 -17.25 -13.58 13.59
CA ARG A 151 -16.19 -13.88 12.62
C ARG A 151 -14.83 -13.61 13.24
N PRO A 152 -13.83 -14.48 13.00
CA PRO A 152 -12.46 -14.15 13.35
C PRO A 152 -11.96 -13.02 12.45
N THR A 153 -10.91 -12.33 12.90
CA THR A 153 -10.31 -11.22 12.14
C THR A 153 -8.98 -11.64 11.52
N LEU A 154 -8.83 -11.32 10.23
CA LEU A 154 -7.57 -11.35 9.49
C LEU A 154 -6.98 -9.94 9.50
N LEU A 155 -5.72 -9.81 9.90
CA LEU A 155 -4.97 -8.56 9.74
C LEU A 155 -4.03 -8.67 8.53
N LEU A 156 -4.29 -7.88 7.50
CA LEU A 156 -3.41 -7.70 6.34
C LEU A 156 -2.38 -6.63 6.68
N LEU A 157 -1.16 -7.06 7.03
CA LEU A 157 -0.11 -6.17 7.51
C LEU A 157 0.81 -5.77 6.34
N LEU A 158 0.76 -4.52 5.95
CA LEU A 158 1.61 -3.95 4.90
C LEU A 158 2.99 -3.68 5.48
N ASP A 159 4.03 -4.22 4.85
CA ASP A 159 5.40 -3.84 5.21
C ASP A 159 5.72 -2.40 4.84
N GLN A 160 5.17 -1.95 3.71
CA GLN A 160 5.18 -0.59 3.21
C GLN A 160 3.76 -0.26 2.73
N PRO A 161 3.17 0.87 3.16
CA PRO A 161 1.84 1.30 2.74
C PRO A 161 1.85 1.89 1.33
N THR A 162 2.35 1.14 0.33
CA THR A 162 2.35 1.58 -1.07
C THR A 162 0.94 1.49 -1.67
N PRO A 163 0.61 2.30 -2.71
CA PRO A 163 -0.67 2.17 -3.40
C PRO A 163 -0.95 0.76 -3.92
N PHE A 164 0.09 0.06 -4.39
CA PHE A 164 -0.02 -1.32 -4.85
C PHE A 164 -0.37 -2.28 -3.72
N ALA A 165 0.36 -2.26 -2.60
CA ALA A 165 0.11 -3.13 -1.47
C ALA A 165 -1.28 -2.89 -0.86
N ALA A 166 -1.70 -1.62 -0.76
CA ALA A 166 -3.03 -1.24 -0.30
C ALA A 166 -4.14 -1.75 -1.25
N ALA A 167 -3.95 -1.62 -2.57
CA ALA A 167 -4.88 -2.14 -3.57
C ALA A 167 -5.00 -3.67 -3.50
N TYR A 168 -3.86 -4.38 -3.35
CA TYR A 168 -3.83 -5.84 -3.18
C TYR A 168 -4.53 -6.27 -1.89
N ALA A 169 -4.26 -5.60 -0.77
CA ALA A 169 -4.95 -5.82 0.49
C ALA A 169 -6.47 -5.61 0.36
N GLY A 170 -6.88 -4.58 -0.36
CA GLY A 170 -8.29 -4.32 -0.66
C GLY A 170 -8.98 -5.46 -1.43
N GLN A 171 -8.27 -6.13 -2.35
CA GLN A 171 -8.81 -7.32 -3.03
C GLN A 171 -8.96 -8.51 -2.08
N LEU A 172 -7.93 -8.80 -1.28
CA LEU A 172 -7.98 -9.86 -0.27
C LEU A 172 -9.11 -9.61 0.74
N GLN A 173 -9.26 -8.36 1.18
CA GLN A 173 -10.33 -7.94 2.08
C GLN A 173 -11.71 -8.23 1.47
N ARG A 174 -11.95 -7.82 0.21
CA ARG A 174 -13.22 -8.08 -0.50
C ARG A 174 -13.47 -9.58 -0.69
N MET A 175 -12.44 -10.33 -1.07
CA MET A 175 -12.50 -11.78 -1.22
C MET A 175 -12.86 -12.47 0.10
N ALA A 176 -12.26 -12.03 1.21
CA ALA A 176 -12.41 -12.65 2.51
C ALA A 176 -13.65 -12.18 3.30
N ALA A 177 -14.29 -11.08 2.88
CA ALA A 177 -15.36 -10.38 3.59
C ALA A 177 -16.59 -11.24 3.97
N ARG A 178 -16.78 -12.41 3.34
CA ARG A 178 -17.86 -13.34 3.69
C ARG A 178 -17.55 -14.26 4.87
N ARG A 179 -16.27 -14.53 5.15
CA ARG A 179 -15.82 -15.53 6.13
C ARG A 179 -15.16 -14.91 7.36
N VAL A 180 -14.43 -13.81 7.17
CA VAL A 180 -13.66 -13.15 8.22
C VAL A 180 -13.97 -11.67 8.26
N ASN A 181 -13.69 -11.03 9.39
CA ASN A 181 -13.39 -9.60 9.38
C ASN A 181 -11.99 -9.43 8.79
N ALA A 182 -11.74 -8.34 8.06
CA ALA A 182 -10.43 -8.07 7.51
C ALA A 182 -10.04 -6.62 7.75
N LEU A 183 -8.92 -6.44 8.44
CA LEU A 183 -8.29 -5.15 8.73
C LEU A 183 -7.03 -5.02 7.88
N ILE A 184 -6.67 -3.80 7.53
CA ILE A 184 -5.40 -3.46 6.91
C ILE A 184 -4.59 -2.68 7.94
N GLY A 185 -3.34 -3.06 8.15
CA GLY A 185 -2.47 -2.36 9.07
C GLY A 185 -1.07 -2.13 8.52
N TRP A 186 -0.35 -1.18 9.12
CA TRP A 186 1.05 -0.90 8.80
C TRP A 186 1.72 -0.26 10.02
N THR A 187 3.04 -0.29 10.05
CA THR A 187 3.80 0.38 11.11
C THR A 187 4.40 1.70 10.66
N SER A 188 4.38 2.69 11.54
CA SER A 188 5.09 3.96 11.37
C SER A 188 5.80 4.30 12.68
N GLY A 189 7.12 4.12 12.71
CA GLY A 189 7.90 4.23 13.93
C GLY A 189 7.51 3.16 14.95
N ASP A 190 7.16 3.58 16.16
CA ASP A 190 6.70 2.71 17.25
C ASP A 190 5.18 2.46 17.21
N ARG A 191 4.48 2.90 16.15
CA ARG A 191 3.02 2.83 16.08
C ARG A 191 2.56 1.79 15.06
N LEU A 192 1.55 1.00 15.45
CA LEU A 192 0.76 0.18 14.55
C LEU A 192 -0.53 0.93 14.20
N LEU A 193 -0.73 1.20 12.91
CA LEU A 193 -1.95 1.77 12.38
C LEU A 193 -2.81 0.64 11.82
N MET A 194 -4.12 0.71 12.03
CA MET A 194 -5.09 -0.27 11.55
C MET A 194 -6.35 0.42 11.04
N THR A 195 -6.86 -0.03 9.92
CA THR A 195 -8.08 0.50 9.31
C THR A 195 -8.89 -0.62 8.65
N ARG A 196 -10.14 -0.32 8.36
CA ARG A 196 -10.98 -1.12 7.47
C ARG A 196 -10.95 -0.61 6.03
N SER A 197 -10.42 0.58 5.79
CA SER A 197 -10.49 1.21 4.49
C SER A 197 -9.26 0.87 3.62
N PRO A 198 -9.45 0.37 2.39
CA PRO A 198 -8.35 0.11 1.45
C PRO A 198 -7.56 1.35 1.03
N ASP A 199 -8.11 2.55 1.17
CA ASP A 199 -7.41 3.81 0.89
C ASP A 199 -6.54 4.29 2.08
N LEU A 200 -6.45 3.47 3.13
CA LEU A 200 -5.66 3.72 4.33
C LEU A 200 -6.12 4.92 5.17
N THR A 201 -7.34 5.40 4.92
CA THR A 201 -7.96 6.47 5.73
C THR A 201 -8.56 5.91 7.04
N ASP A 202 -8.91 6.81 7.96
CA ASP A 202 -9.58 6.49 9.23
C ASP A 202 -8.85 5.43 10.07
N ALA A 203 -7.52 5.46 10.07
CA ALA A 203 -6.72 4.49 10.78
C ALA A 203 -6.64 4.78 12.29
N VAL A 204 -6.92 3.74 13.08
CA VAL A 204 -6.66 3.71 14.52
C VAL A 204 -5.19 3.40 14.74
N ALA A 205 -4.51 4.23 15.53
CA ALA A 205 -3.08 4.12 15.77
C ALA A 205 -2.77 3.77 17.23
N VAL A 206 -2.00 2.71 17.43
CA VAL A 206 -1.66 2.14 18.74
C VAL A 206 -0.15 2.15 18.92
N THR A 207 0.33 2.50 20.11
CA THR A 207 1.77 2.45 20.41
C THR A 207 2.22 1.04 20.79
N LEU A 208 3.34 0.62 20.20
CA LEU A 208 4.04 -0.64 20.44
C LEU A 208 5.41 -0.40 21.10
N PRO A 209 5.86 -1.27 22.02
CA PRO A 209 5.16 -2.44 22.54
C PRO A 209 3.94 -2.05 23.39
N ALA A 210 2.82 -2.74 23.18
CA ALA A 210 1.58 -2.47 23.88
C ALA A 210 1.67 -2.83 25.37
N VAL A 211 1.02 -2.04 26.22
CA VAL A 211 0.85 -2.31 27.67
C VAL A 211 -0.50 -2.97 27.95
N ASP A 212 -0.71 -3.51 29.15
CA ASP A 212 -1.89 -4.34 29.49
C ASP A 212 -3.25 -3.78 29.05
N PRO A 213 -3.60 -2.50 29.28
CA PRO A 213 -4.90 -1.97 28.83
C PRO A 213 -5.08 -2.01 27.31
N ILE A 214 -4.00 -1.73 26.58
CA ILE A 214 -3.98 -1.76 25.12
C ILE A 214 -4.02 -3.21 24.63
N LEU A 215 -3.24 -4.10 25.24
CA LEU A 215 -3.27 -5.54 24.91
C LEU A 215 -4.68 -6.12 25.09
N GLU A 216 -5.38 -5.73 26.15
CA GLU A 216 -6.76 -6.16 26.37
C GLU A 216 -7.72 -5.61 25.31
N ALA A 217 -7.56 -4.35 24.90
CA ALA A 217 -8.35 -3.77 23.81
C ALA A 217 -8.04 -4.45 22.46
N LEU A 218 -6.77 -4.76 22.17
CA LEU A 218 -6.36 -5.49 20.97
C LEU A 218 -6.97 -6.90 20.91
N ARG A 219 -7.12 -7.59 22.04
CA ARG A 219 -7.79 -8.90 22.10
C ARG A 219 -9.25 -8.84 21.64
N GLN A 220 -9.93 -7.72 21.84
CA GLN A 220 -11.32 -7.53 21.39
C GLN A 220 -11.46 -7.50 19.86
N LEU A 221 -10.37 -7.22 19.13
CA LEU A 221 -10.36 -7.30 17.67
C LEU A 221 -10.44 -8.76 17.16
N ALA A 222 -10.20 -9.76 18.03
CA ALA A 222 -10.24 -11.18 17.69
C ALA A 222 -9.38 -11.52 16.46
N ILE A 223 -8.21 -10.89 16.34
CA ILE A 223 -7.23 -11.18 15.27
C ILE A 223 -6.73 -12.61 15.50
N ALA A 224 -7.12 -13.51 14.60
CA ALA A 224 -6.80 -14.92 14.67
C ALA A 224 -5.64 -15.30 13.75
N ARG A 225 -5.35 -14.47 12.75
CA ARG A 225 -4.25 -14.66 11.80
C ARG A 225 -3.79 -13.33 11.22
N ILE A 226 -2.49 -13.23 10.92
CA ILE A 226 -1.88 -12.11 10.21
C ILE A 226 -1.42 -12.60 8.83
N ASP A 227 -1.56 -11.79 7.80
CA ASP A 227 -0.89 -11.99 6.51
C ASP A 227 -0.06 -10.76 6.21
N VAL A 228 1.26 -10.94 6.20
CA VAL A 228 2.21 -9.88 5.89
C VAL A 228 2.32 -9.75 4.38
N LEU A 229 1.88 -8.61 3.85
CA LEU A 229 2.03 -8.27 2.44
C LEU A 229 3.40 -7.64 2.26
N ALA A 230 4.35 -8.46 1.82
CA ALA A 230 5.77 -8.14 1.81
C ALA A 230 6.21 -7.64 0.42
N THR A 231 6.43 -6.32 0.29
CA THR A 231 7.07 -5.66 -0.85
C THR A 231 8.60 -5.75 -0.81
N THR A 232 9.16 -6.18 0.33
CA THR A 232 10.55 -6.64 0.47
C THR A 232 10.62 -7.91 1.31
N LEU A 233 11.59 -8.79 1.02
CA LEU A 233 11.80 -10.03 1.77
C LEU A 233 13.00 -9.97 2.72
N GLU A 234 13.79 -8.90 2.68
CA GLU A 234 15.03 -8.76 3.45
C GLU A 234 14.81 -8.13 4.82
N TRP A 235 13.74 -7.33 4.98
CA TRP A 235 13.55 -6.49 6.16
C TRP A 235 12.56 -7.11 7.14
N GLU A 236 12.80 -6.86 8.43
CA GLU A 236 11.86 -7.24 9.48
C GLU A 236 10.62 -6.38 9.40
N VAL A 237 9.47 -7.04 9.24
CA VAL A 237 8.19 -6.35 9.18
C VAL A 237 7.54 -6.43 10.54
N ALA A 238 7.42 -5.26 11.18
CA ALA A 238 6.61 -5.04 12.38
C ALA A 238 6.74 -6.16 13.46
N PRO A 239 7.96 -6.53 13.90
CA PRO A 239 8.16 -7.65 14.84
C PRO A 239 7.41 -7.42 16.17
N ALA A 240 7.30 -6.16 16.60
CA ALA A 240 6.52 -5.80 17.77
C ALA A 240 5.01 -6.05 17.60
N ALA A 241 4.47 -5.89 16.38
CA ALA A 241 3.06 -6.17 16.09
C ALA A 241 2.81 -7.68 16.08
N LEU A 242 3.66 -8.45 15.39
CA LEU A 242 3.59 -9.91 15.38
C LEU A 242 3.68 -10.48 16.81
N THR A 243 4.59 -9.95 17.62
CA THR A 243 4.73 -10.32 19.04
C THR A 243 3.50 -9.94 19.86
N ALA A 244 2.92 -8.76 19.64
CA ALA A 244 1.77 -8.28 20.40
C ALA A 244 0.52 -9.13 20.18
N PHE A 245 0.31 -9.64 18.96
CA PHE A 245 -0.83 -10.51 18.66
C PHE A 245 -0.56 -11.98 18.97
N GLY A 246 0.67 -12.47 18.77
CA GLY A 246 1.06 -13.85 19.08
C GLY A 246 0.25 -14.92 18.33
N CYS A 247 -0.37 -14.57 17.21
CA CYS A 247 -1.13 -15.50 16.36
C CYS A 247 -0.28 -15.97 15.16
N PRO A 248 -0.66 -17.08 14.49
CA PRO A 248 -0.01 -17.53 13.27
C PRO A 248 0.03 -16.42 12.20
N HIS A 249 1.11 -16.38 11.42
CA HIS A 249 1.25 -15.40 10.34
C HIS A 249 1.68 -16.04 9.02
N ASP A 250 1.06 -15.56 7.95
CA ASP A 250 1.47 -15.86 6.59
C ASP A 250 2.31 -14.71 6.04
N VAL A 251 3.04 -14.98 4.95
CA VAL A 251 3.70 -13.95 4.16
C VAL A 251 3.28 -14.11 2.71
N THR A 252 2.61 -13.09 2.19
CA THR A 252 2.34 -12.94 0.77
C THR A 252 3.45 -12.08 0.15
N CYS A 253 4.28 -12.72 -0.66
CA CYS A 253 5.42 -12.11 -1.33
C CYS A 253 4.94 -11.27 -2.52
N LEU A 254 4.90 -9.96 -2.33
CA LEU A 254 4.60 -8.94 -3.31
C LEU A 254 5.90 -8.38 -3.91
N VAL A 255 6.78 -9.26 -4.39
CA VAL A 255 8.06 -8.90 -5.02
C VAL A 255 8.19 -9.47 -6.42
N GLU A 256 8.88 -8.76 -7.32
CA GLU A 256 9.16 -9.26 -8.67
C GLU A 256 10.30 -10.27 -8.66
N SER A 257 11.28 -10.03 -7.79
CA SER A 257 12.46 -10.86 -7.63
C SER A 257 12.73 -11.13 -6.16
N VAL A 258 13.35 -12.27 -5.91
CA VAL A 258 13.69 -12.73 -4.56
C VAL A 258 15.15 -12.35 -4.31
N PRO A 259 15.48 -11.73 -3.16
CA PRO A 259 16.82 -11.24 -2.88
C PRO A 259 17.83 -12.37 -2.76
N ALA A 260 19.08 -12.12 -3.16
CA ALA A 260 20.17 -13.08 -3.02
C ALA A 260 20.78 -13.10 -1.61
N THR A 261 20.55 -12.05 -0.81
CA THR A 261 21.20 -11.82 0.49
C THR A 261 20.59 -12.64 1.63
N GLY A 262 19.34 -13.11 1.46
CA GLY A 262 18.61 -13.93 2.43
C GLY A 262 17.19 -13.44 2.69
N LEU A 263 16.48 -14.14 3.58
CA LEU A 263 15.11 -13.81 4.01
C LEU A 263 15.12 -13.27 5.43
N SER A 264 14.27 -12.29 5.76
CA SER A 264 14.09 -11.81 7.13
C SER A 264 13.49 -12.87 8.05
N THR A 265 13.70 -12.76 9.36
CA THR A 265 13.19 -13.72 10.34
C THR A 265 11.66 -13.81 10.33
N THR A 266 10.95 -12.70 10.11
CA THR A 266 9.49 -12.73 9.84
C THR A 266 9.13 -13.67 8.69
N VAL A 267 9.84 -13.58 7.55
CA VAL A 267 9.59 -14.46 6.39
C VAL A 267 9.97 -15.91 6.71
N GLN A 268 11.08 -16.12 7.42
CA GLN A 268 11.51 -17.47 7.78
C GLN A 268 10.56 -18.17 8.76
N ALA A 269 9.94 -17.41 9.67
CA ALA A 269 9.02 -17.90 10.68
C ALA A 269 7.57 -18.04 10.19
N ALA A 270 7.27 -17.61 8.96
CA ALA A 270 5.92 -17.64 8.41
C ALA A 270 5.35 -19.07 8.35
N ASP A 271 4.10 -19.22 8.79
CA ASP A 271 3.33 -20.46 8.70
C ASP A 271 3.13 -20.87 7.24
N ARG A 272 2.79 -19.91 6.38
CA ARG A 272 2.65 -20.10 4.93
C ARG A 272 3.39 -19.03 4.15
N LEU A 273 4.04 -19.45 3.07
CA LEU A 273 4.60 -18.56 2.06
C LEU A 273 3.71 -18.57 0.84
N VAL A 274 3.29 -17.39 0.40
CA VAL A 274 2.39 -17.22 -0.75
C VAL A 274 3.11 -16.38 -1.81
N ALA A 275 3.31 -16.97 -2.99
CA ALA A 275 3.96 -16.31 -4.12
C ALA A 275 2.92 -15.79 -5.11
N CYS A 276 3.11 -14.56 -5.60
CA CYS A 276 2.25 -13.92 -6.62
C CYS A 276 2.58 -14.33 -8.07
N SER A 277 3.62 -15.14 -8.29
CA SER A 277 3.98 -15.72 -9.59
C SER A 277 4.72 -17.05 -9.42
N ARG A 278 4.76 -17.88 -10.46
CA ARG A 278 5.54 -19.13 -10.42
C ARG A 278 7.03 -18.85 -10.29
N ALA A 279 7.53 -17.81 -10.97
CA ALA A 279 8.93 -17.42 -10.92
C ALA A 279 9.39 -16.98 -9.51
N VAL A 280 8.50 -16.37 -8.72
CA VAL A 280 8.77 -16.07 -7.31
C VAL A 280 8.71 -17.35 -6.47
N ALA A 281 7.73 -18.22 -6.72
CA ALA A 281 7.60 -19.48 -6.00
C ALA A 281 8.83 -20.39 -6.16
N GLU A 282 9.32 -20.56 -7.39
CA GLU A 282 10.50 -21.38 -7.69
C GLU A 282 11.75 -20.85 -7.00
N ARG A 283 11.93 -19.52 -6.96
CA ARG A 283 13.06 -18.90 -6.26
C ARG A 283 12.95 -19.06 -4.74
N LEU A 284 11.76 -18.87 -4.17
CA LEU A 284 11.52 -19.12 -2.74
C LEU A 284 11.78 -20.59 -2.37
N GLN A 285 11.33 -21.52 -3.20
CA GLN A 285 11.58 -22.96 -3.03
C GLN A 285 13.08 -23.29 -3.10
N ALA A 286 13.82 -22.65 -4.02
CA ALA A 286 15.27 -22.83 -4.13
C ALA A 286 16.01 -22.34 -2.87
N MET A 287 15.56 -21.25 -2.25
CA MET A 287 16.14 -20.74 -1.01
C MET A 287 15.67 -21.48 0.25
N ARG A 288 14.50 -22.14 0.18
CA ARG A 288 13.91 -22.92 1.28
C ARG A 288 13.47 -24.32 0.79
N PRO A 289 14.42 -25.20 0.45
CA PRO A 289 14.08 -26.54 0.00
C PRO A 289 13.22 -27.29 1.02
N GLY A 290 12.13 -27.91 0.56
CA GLY A 290 11.21 -28.66 1.41
C GLY A 290 10.14 -27.83 2.12
N ARG A 291 10.13 -26.49 1.98
CA ARG A 291 9.01 -25.66 2.41
C ARG A 291 8.01 -25.53 1.27
N GLU A 292 6.73 -25.78 1.56
CA GLU A 292 5.65 -25.52 0.62
C GLU A 292 5.52 -24.02 0.36
N VAL A 293 5.36 -23.66 -0.92
CA VAL A 293 5.10 -22.28 -1.35
C VAL A 293 3.82 -22.30 -2.17
N HIS A 294 2.80 -21.63 -1.67
CA HIS A 294 1.49 -21.57 -2.31
C HIS A 294 1.48 -20.52 -3.42
N LEU A 295 0.74 -20.79 -4.50
CA LEU A 295 0.58 -19.85 -5.61
C LEU A 295 -0.68 -18.99 -5.39
N GLY A 296 -0.49 -17.76 -4.91
CA GLY A 296 -1.53 -16.77 -4.67
C GLY A 296 -1.78 -15.85 -5.87
N LEU A 297 -2.15 -16.43 -7.02
CA LEU A 297 -2.16 -15.73 -8.31
C LEU A 297 -3.41 -14.89 -8.59
N THR A 298 -4.46 -15.00 -7.78
CA THR A 298 -5.74 -14.32 -8.07
C THR A 298 -6.47 -14.00 -6.76
N PRO A 299 -6.15 -12.89 -6.09
CA PRO A 299 -6.86 -12.45 -4.90
C PRO A 299 -8.24 -11.83 -5.22
N GLU A 300 -8.56 -11.63 -6.51
CA GLU A 300 -9.74 -10.91 -6.96
C GLU A 300 -11.01 -11.76 -6.95
N ALA A 301 -11.99 -11.35 -6.12
CA ALA A 301 -13.28 -12.04 -6.02
C ALA A 301 -14.11 -12.04 -7.33
N THR A 302 -13.84 -11.09 -8.22
CA THR A 302 -14.52 -10.92 -9.51
C THR A 302 -14.11 -11.94 -10.55
N ARG A 303 -13.03 -12.70 -10.32
CA ARG A 303 -12.46 -13.67 -11.27
C ARG A 303 -12.34 -13.10 -12.69
N PRO A 304 -11.55 -12.03 -12.90
CA PRO A 304 -11.39 -11.38 -14.21
C PRO A 304 -11.07 -12.36 -15.34
N GLU A 305 -10.27 -13.38 -15.07
CA GLU A 305 -9.86 -14.44 -16.01
C GLU A 305 -11.05 -15.24 -16.55
N ALA A 306 -12.09 -15.41 -15.75
CA ALA A 306 -13.32 -16.12 -16.12
C ALA A 306 -14.34 -15.21 -16.83
N PHE A 307 -14.08 -13.90 -16.90
CA PHE A 307 -14.98 -12.97 -17.58
C PHE A 307 -15.02 -13.26 -19.08
N ARG A 308 -16.24 -13.34 -19.63
CA ARG A 308 -16.44 -13.70 -21.03
C ARG A 308 -15.78 -12.67 -21.95
N VAL A 309 -15.01 -13.17 -22.93
CA VAL A 309 -14.43 -12.32 -23.98
C VAL A 309 -15.50 -11.93 -24.99
N HIS A 310 -15.51 -10.65 -25.36
CA HIS A 310 -16.39 -10.02 -26.33
C HIS A 310 -15.58 -9.47 -27.50
N PRO A 311 -15.02 -10.34 -28.37
CA PRO A 311 -14.23 -9.89 -29.51
C PRO A 311 -15.06 -8.99 -30.42
N ALA A 312 -14.61 -7.76 -30.63
CA ALA A 312 -15.23 -6.87 -31.60
C ALA A 312 -15.04 -7.45 -33.01
N ARG A 313 -16.12 -7.44 -33.81
CA ARG A 313 -16.08 -7.94 -35.19
C ARG A 313 -15.20 -7.05 -36.05
N ILE A 314 -14.29 -7.67 -36.79
CA ILE A 314 -13.48 -7.03 -37.83
C ILE A 314 -14.21 -7.23 -39.18
N PHE A 315 -14.65 -6.14 -39.82
CA PHE A 315 -15.27 -6.19 -41.14
C PHE A 315 -14.22 -6.05 -42.26
N ASP A 316 -14.64 -6.31 -43.49
CA ASP A 316 -13.75 -6.16 -44.65
C ASP A 316 -13.35 -4.70 -44.82
N GLY A 317 -12.05 -4.45 -44.92
CA GLY A 317 -11.47 -3.11 -44.98
C GLY A 317 -11.27 -2.42 -43.62
N ASP A 318 -11.76 -3.01 -42.51
CA ASP A 318 -11.50 -2.44 -41.18
C ASP A 318 -10.02 -2.62 -40.80
N PRO A 319 -9.38 -1.58 -40.22
CA PRO A 319 -8.09 -1.78 -39.59
C PRO A 319 -8.23 -2.54 -38.27
N LEU A 320 -7.22 -3.31 -37.90
CA LEU A 320 -7.08 -3.83 -36.54
C LEU A 320 -6.76 -2.68 -35.58
N ARG A 321 -7.77 -2.22 -34.83
CA ARG A 321 -7.61 -1.28 -33.71
C ARG A 321 -7.00 -1.98 -32.49
N VAL A 322 -5.75 -1.65 -32.18
CA VAL A 322 -4.95 -2.19 -31.06
C VAL A 322 -4.84 -1.13 -29.96
N LEU A 323 -5.27 -1.46 -28.75
CA LEU A 323 -5.14 -0.61 -27.57
C LEU A 323 -3.88 -1.02 -26.78
N VAL A 324 -2.86 -0.17 -26.79
CA VAL A 324 -1.64 -0.30 -25.97
C VAL A 324 -1.90 0.34 -24.61
N TRP A 325 -1.89 -0.47 -23.56
CA TRP A 325 -2.33 -0.04 -22.23
C TRP A 325 -1.33 -0.46 -21.15
N GLY A 326 -1.06 0.46 -20.24
CA GLY A 326 -0.20 0.27 -19.07
C GLY A 326 1.03 1.14 -19.07
N PHE A 327 1.94 0.90 -18.15
CA PHE A 327 3.25 1.54 -18.20
C PHE A 327 4.00 1.07 -19.47
N LEU A 328 4.98 1.86 -19.92
CA LEU A 328 5.94 1.45 -20.96
C LEU A 328 7.31 1.99 -20.56
N ASP A 329 8.27 1.11 -20.32
CA ASP A 329 9.65 1.51 -20.15
C ASP A 329 10.27 1.99 -21.49
N SER A 330 11.54 2.37 -21.47
CA SER A 330 12.20 2.88 -22.69
C SER A 330 12.31 1.83 -23.79
N VAL A 331 12.49 0.55 -23.45
CA VAL A 331 12.66 -0.57 -24.38
C VAL A 331 11.31 -0.98 -24.98
N ALA A 332 10.29 -1.16 -24.14
CA ALA A 332 8.94 -1.45 -24.57
C ALA A 332 8.34 -0.32 -25.40
N ARG A 333 8.59 0.95 -25.00
CA ARG A 333 8.20 2.12 -25.79
C ARG A 333 8.85 2.10 -27.18
N ALA A 334 10.15 1.83 -27.27
CA ALA A 334 10.84 1.72 -28.56
C ALA A 334 10.26 0.60 -29.42
N THR A 335 9.89 -0.53 -28.81
CA THR A 335 9.25 -1.66 -29.49
C THR A 335 7.87 -1.31 -30.01
N VAL A 336 7.03 -0.65 -29.21
CA VAL A 336 5.69 -0.18 -29.63
C VAL A 336 5.80 0.80 -30.79
N VAL A 337 6.68 1.81 -30.68
CA VAL A 337 6.89 2.82 -31.73
C VAL A 337 7.41 2.16 -33.01
N ARG A 338 8.38 1.24 -32.91
CA ARG A 338 8.89 0.50 -34.08
C ARG A 338 7.79 -0.32 -34.74
N THR A 339 7.00 -1.05 -33.97
CA THR A 339 5.87 -1.86 -34.49
C THR A 339 4.86 -0.99 -35.24
N ALA A 340 4.47 0.13 -34.65
CA ALA A 340 3.53 1.07 -35.24
C ALA A 340 4.08 1.72 -36.53
N ARG A 341 5.36 2.11 -36.52
CA ARG A 341 6.04 2.66 -37.69
C ARG A 341 6.12 1.65 -38.83
N LEU A 342 6.49 0.40 -38.54
CA LEU A 342 6.54 -0.69 -39.52
C LEU A 342 5.17 -0.93 -40.15
N ALA A 343 4.12 -0.97 -39.32
CA ALA A 343 2.74 -1.11 -39.79
C ALA A 343 2.37 0.01 -40.78
N ARG A 344 2.69 1.27 -40.44
CA ARG A 344 2.43 2.40 -41.34
C ARG A 344 3.26 2.33 -42.62
N SER A 345 4.58 2.17 -42.51
CA SER A 345 5.47 2.21 -43.68
C SER A 345 5.17 1.08 -44.66
N GLY A 346 4.68 -0.06 -44.17
CA GLY A 346 4.24 -1.19 -44.98
C GLY A 346 2.80 -1.07 -45.52
N GLY A 347 2.06 -0.02 -45.17
CA GLY A 347 0.65 0.14 -45.56
C GLY A 347 -0.29 -0.91 -44.95
N HIS A 348 0.09 -1.47 -43.79
CA HIS A 348 -0.68 -2.51 -43.12
C HIS A 348 -1.94 -1.95 -42.44
N PRO A 349 -3.06 -2.69 -42.42
CA PRO A 349 -4.34 -2.24 -41.88
C PRO A 349 -4.38 -2.37 -40.35
N ILE A 350 -3.48 -1.69 -39.63
CA ILE A 350 -3.41 -1.71 -38.17
C ILE A 350 -3.35 -0.28 -37.63
N GLN A 351 -4.13 0.00 -36.60
CA GLN A 351 -4.15 1.30 -35.92
C GLN A 351 -3.86 1.10 -34.44
N PHE A 352 -2.88 1.83 -33.93
CA PHE A 352 -2.47 1.75 -32.54
C PHE A 352 -3.00 2.96 -31.75
N TYR A 353 -3.60 2.66 -30.60
CA TYR A 353 -4.11 3.63 -29.65
C TYR A 353 -3.41 3.43 -28.31
N ARG A 354 -3.00 4.52 -27.66
CA ARG A 354 -2.20 4.47 -26.43
C ARG A 354 -2.96 5.10 -25.27
N LEU A 355 -3.18 4.31 -24.22
CA LEU A 355 -3.75 4.76 -22.96
C LEU A 355 -2.69 4.70 -21.85
N GLY A 356 -2.13 5.85 -21.47
CA GLY A 356 -1.04 5.96 -20.50
C GLY A 356 -0.50 7.38 -20.32
N ASP A 357 0.30 7.58 -19.28
CA ASP A 357 0.67 8.90 -18.73
C ASP A 357 1.48 9.76 -19.70
N GLU A 358 2.35 9.13 -20.47
CA GLU A 358 3.26 9.84 -21.39
C GLU A 358 2.75 9.78 -22.83
N SER A 359 2.68 10.96 -23.45
CA SER A 359 2.48 11.05 -24.90
C SER A 359 3.71 10.47 -25.62
N PRO A 360 3.52 9.62 -26.64
CA PRO A 360 4.61 9.26 -27.53
C PRO A 360 5.14 10.52 -28.21
N ALA A 361 6.47 10.62 -28.36
CA ALA A 361 7.11 11.75 -29.04
C ALA A 361 6.74 11.83 -30.54
N ASP A 362 6.33 10.70 -31.13
CA ASP A 362 5.93 10.58 -32.54
C ASP A 362 4.43 10.21 -32.61
N SER A 363 3.57 11.23 -32.54
CA SER A 363 2.11 11.08 -32.53
C SER A 363 1.54 10.64 -33.88
N ALA A 364 2.35 10.65 -34.94
CA ALA A 364 1.93 10.10 -36.21
C ALA A 364 1.64 8.61 -36.00
N ASP A 365 2.61 7.83 -35.50
CA ASP A 365 2.58 6.35 -35.41
C ASP A 365 1.53 5.82 -34.41
N LEU A 366 1.19 6.60 -33.39
CA LEU A 366 0.38 6.15 -32.25
C LEU A 366 -0.61 7.23 -31.82
N ILE A 367 -1.90 6.88 -31.75
CA ILE A 367 -2.95 7.82 -31.30
C ILE A 367 -2.98 7.83 -29.77
N TRP A 368 -2.54 8.91 -29.15
CA TRP A 368 -2.55 9.06 -27.69
C TRP A 368 -3.96 9.42 -27.19
N LEU A 369 -4.47 8.62 -26.26
CA LEU A 369 -5.78 8.79 -25.63
C LEU A 369 -5.72 9.56 -24.30
N GLY A 370 -4.53 9.83 -23.79
CA GLY A 370 -4.31 10.46 -22.48
C GLY A 370 -3.95 9.47 -21.37
N PRO A 371 -3.74 9.99 -20.14
CA PRO A 371 -3.54 9.18 -18.94
C PRO A 371 -4.81 8.39 -18.57
N PRO A 372 -4.69 7.21 -17.93
CA PRO A 372 -5.84 6.41 -17.52
C PRO A 372 -6.66 7.07 -16.38
N GLU A 373 -6.06 7.94 -15.58
CA GLU A 373 -6.73 8.63 -14.47
C GLU A 373 -7.90 9.49 -14.97
N GLY A 374 -9.08 9.29 -14.38
CA GLY A 374 -10.29 10.04 -14.73
C GLY A 374 -10.98 9.61 -16.03
N ILE A 375 -10.40 8.66 -16.79
CA ILE A 375 -11.05 8.10 -17.96
C ILE A 375 -12.09 7.06 -17.53
N ASN A 376 -13.34 7.24 -17.99
CA ASN A 376 -14.34 6.18 -17.92
C ASN A 376 -13.99 5.10 -18.95
N LEU A 377 -13.28 4.09 -18.50
CA LEU A 377 -12.78 2.99 -19.33
C LEU A 377 -13.87 2.32 -20.16
N ASN A 378 -15.04 2.08 -19.58
CA ASN A 378 -16.15 1.44 -20.26
C ASN A 378 -16.66 2.31 -21.43
N ARG A 379 -16.83 3.62 -21.21
CA ARG A 379 -17.20 4.56 -22.26
C ARG A 379 -16.13 4.64 -23.37
N MET A 380 -14.85 4.65 -23.01
CA MET A 380 -13.74 4.64 -23.96
C MET A 380 -13.78 3.38 -24.83
N ILE A 381 -13.90 2.20 -24.23
CA ILE A 381 -13.94 0.93 -24.96
C ILE A 381 -15.19 0.84 -25.85
N CYS A 382 -16.34 1.33 -25.39
CA CYS A 382 -17.56 1.38 -26.20
C CYS A 382 -17.41 2.31 -27.42
N ALA A 383 -16.72 3.45 -27.28
CA ALA A 383 -16.52 4.41 -28.36
C ALA A 383 -15.43 3.95 -29.34
N LEU A 384 -14.28 3.54 -28.82
CA LEU A 384 -13.12 3.13 -29.62
C LEU A 384 -13.31 1.75 -30.26
N ARG A 385 -14.03 0.85 -29.57
CA ARG A 385 -14.21 -0.55 -29.93
C ARG A 385 -12.89 -1.22 -30.34
N PRO A 386 -11.87 -1.22 -29.45
CA PRO A 386 -10.61 -1.88 -29.76
C PRO A 386 -10.86 -3.37 -30.02
N HIS A 387 -10.15 -3.94 -31.00
CA HIS A 387 -10.22 -5.36 -31.30
C HIS A 387 -9.28 -6.17 -30.40
N LEU A 388 -8.22 -5.53 -29.90
CA LEU A 388 -7.13 -6.19 -29.19
C LEU A 388 -6.54 -5.23 -28.14
N GLY A 389 -6.38 -5.69 -26.90
CA GLY A 389 -5.50 -5.05 -25.91
C GLY A 389 -4.09 -5.62 -26.02
N TRP A 390 -3.07 -4.77 -25.99
CA TRP A 390 -1.67 -5.14 -26.15
C TRP A 390 -0.83 -4.72 -24.93
N PHE A 391 -0.17 -5.71 -24.31
CA PHE A 391 0.69 -5.61 -23.13
C PHE A 391 2.10 -6.15 -23.46
N PRO A 392 2.97 -5.35 -24.10
CA PRO A 392 4.26 -5.80 -24.61
C PRO A 392 5.33 -6.06 -23.54
N GLU A 393 5.14 -5.52 -22.34
CA GLU A 393 6.07 -5.66 -21.19
C GLU A 393 5.33 -6.21 -19.98
N PRO A 394 6.03 -6.86 -19.03
CA PRO A 394 5.42 -7.24 -17.76
C PRO A 394 5.04 -5.98 -16.96
N ALA A 395 4.11 -6.12 -16.03
CA ALA A 395 3.87 -5.05 -15.07
C ALA A 395 5.10 -4.82 -14.18
N ARG A 396 5.29 -3.57 -13.77
CA ARG A 396 6.27 -3.14 -12.74
C ARG A 396 5.98 -3.66 -11.35
N GLU A 397 4.72 -4.02 -11.14
CA GLU A 397 4.28 -4.62 -9.90
C GLU A 397 4.09 -6.11 -10.15
N PRO A 398 4.37 -6.96 -9.15
CA PRO A 398 4.27 -8.41 -9.30
C PRO A 398 2.85 -8.90 -9.63
N TYR A 399 1.85 -8.04 -9.41
CA TYR A 399 0.47 -8.25 -9.80
C TYR A 399 -0.07 -7.05 -10.59
N ASP A 400 -0.53 -7.30 -11.80
CA ASP A 400 -1.05 -6.24 -12.68
C ASP A 400 -2.57 -6.05 -12.57
N PHE A 401 -3.04 -4.98 -11.95
CA PHE A 401 -4.48 -4.68 -11.95
C PHE A 401 -5.01 -4.19 -13.30
N LEU A 402 -4.16 -3.69 -14.20
CA LEU A 402 -4.58 -3.20 -15.51
C LEU A 402 -5.04 -4.34 -16.41
N ILE A 403 -4.34 -5.48 -16.38
CA ILE A 403 -4.77 -6.65 -17.13
C ILE A 403 -6.09 -7.21 -16.59
N SER A 404 -6.35 -7.10 -15.26
CA SER A 404 -7.66 -7.40 -14.68
C SER A 404 -8.75 -6.52 -15.26
N GLN A 405 -8.49 -5.21 -15.35
CA GLN A 405 -9.44 -4.28 -15.96
C GLN A 405 -9.67 -4.63 -17.44
N ALA A 406 -8.63 -4.91 -18.22
CA ALA A 406 -8.78 -5.31 -19.62
C ALA A 406 -9.59 -6.60 -19.77
N MET A 407 -9.38 -7.58 -18.89
CA MET A 407 -10.17 -8.81 -18.86
C MET A 407 -11.65 -8.56 -18.54
N LEU A 408 -11.95 -7.72 -17.55
CA LEU A 408 -13.31 -7.34 -17.15
C LEU A 408 -14.06 -6.52 -18.21
N GLN A 409 -13.35 -5.96 -19.19
CA GLN A 409 -13.95 -5.31 -20.36
C GLN A 409 -14.20 -6.31 -21.51
N GLY A 410 -13.88 -7.58 -21.31
CA GLY A 410 -14.04 -8.63 -22.31
C GLY A 410 -13.11 -8.46 -23.51
N LEU A 411 -11.98 -7.77 -23.37
CA LEU A 411 -11.07 -7.56 -24.50
C LEU A 411 -10.29 -8.84 -24.85
N PRO A 412 -10.12 -9.16 -26.14
CA PRO A 412 -9.03 -10.02 -26.59
C PRO A 412 -7.68 -9.43 -26.19
N LEU A 413 -6.72 -10.29 -25.82
CA LEU A 413 -5.43 -9.85 -25.26
C LEU A 413 -4.25 -10.42 -26.04
N LEU A 414 -3.27 -9.58 -26.29
CA LEU A 414 -1.94 -9.92 -26.76
C LEU A 414 -0.94 -9.44 -25.71
N ALA A 415 -0.16 -10.34 -25.11
CA ALA A 415 0.71 -10.00 -24.00
C ALA A 415 2.08 -10.68 -24.09
N THR A 416 3.05 -10.19 -23.34
CA THR A 416 4.33 -10.87 -23.15
C THR A 416 4.18 -12.14 -22.30
N THR A 417 5.10 -13.11 -22.44
CA THR A 417 5.23 -14.26 -21.55
C THR A 417 6.01 -13.95 -20.26
N ALA A 418 6.38 -12.70 -20.02
CA ALA A 418 7.09 -12.28 -18.80
C ALA A 418 6.14 -12.02 -17.62
N GLY A 419 6.73 -11.96 -16.43
CA GLY A 419 6.00 -11.70 -15.18
C GLY A 419 4.93 -12.75 -14.88
N ALA A 420 3.82 -12.33 -14.29
CA ALA A 420 2.70 -13.19 -13.92
C ALA A 420 1.65 -13.38 -15.04
N TYR A 421 1.89 -12.86 -16.26
CA TYR A 421 0.91 -12.94 -17.35
C TYR A 421 0.61 -14.36 -17.83
N PRO A 422 1.60 -15.27 -18.02
CA PRO A 422 1.30 -16.63 -18.46
C PRO A 422 0.32 -17.35 -17.55
N GLU A 423 0.45 -17.20 -16.23
CA GLU A 423 -0.41 -17.87 -15.27
C GLU A 423 -1.76 -17.18 -15.14
N ARG A 424 -1.79 -15.85 -15.14
CA ARG A 424 -3.04 -15.08 -14.98
C ARG A 424 -3.94 -15.12 -16.20
N LEU A 425 -3.36 -15.34 -17.38
CA LEU A 425 -4.08 -15.46 -18.63
C LEU A 425 -4.33 -16.92 -19.03
N SER A 426 -3.88 -17.89 -18.22
CA SER A 426 -4.01 -19.33 -18.49
C SER A 426 -5.45 -19.71 -18.84
N GLY A 427 -5.62 -20.48 -19.93
CA GLY A 427 -6.93 -20.98 -20.35
C GLY A 427 -7.91 -19.93 -20.89
N ARG A 428 -7.55 -18.65 -20.89
CA ARG A 428 -8.43 -17.57 -21.37
C ARG A 428 -8.52 -17.59 -22.90
N ALA A 429 -9.74 -17.56 -23.42
CA ALA A 429 -10.01 -17.48 -24.85
C ALA A 429 -9.52 -16.14 -25.45
N PHE A 430 -9.19 -16.14 -26.75
CA PHE A 430 -8.70 -14.96 -27.49
C PHE A 430 -7.53 -14.28 -26.77
N THR A 431 -6.57 -15.08 -26.34
CA THR A 431 -5.36 -14.59 -25.69
C THR A 431 -4.12 -15.21 -26.30
N TRP A 432 -3.18 -14.36 -26.68
CA TRP A 432 -1.93 -14.74 -27.33
C TRP A 432 -0.75 -14.17 -26.55
N LEU A 433 0.23 -15.03 -26.29
CA LEU A 433 1.45 -14.70 -25.58
C LEU A 433 2.66 -14.82 -26.49
N LEU A 434 3.54 -13.81 -26.47
CA LEU A 434 4.82 -13.79 -27.18
C LEU A 434 5.98 -13.62 -26.19
N PRO A 435 7.19 -14.14 -26.48
CA PRO A 435 8.37 -13.90 -25.66
C PRO A 435 8.64 -12.41 -25.42
N GLU A 436 9.14 -12.05 -24.24
CA GLU A 436 9.55 -10.68 -23.92
C GLU A 436 10.63 -10.15 -24.87
N SER A 437 11.47 -11.03 -25.39
CA SER A 437 12.50 -10.71 -26.38
C SER A 437 11.97 -10.48 -27.80
N SER A 438 10.65 -10.55 -28.02
CA SER A 438 10.04 -10.37 -29.34
C SER A 438 10.26 -8.96 -29.89
N SER A 439 10.72 -8.90 -31.13
CA SER A 439 10.95 -7.64 -31.86
C SER A 439 9.63 -7.00 -32.32
N GLY A 440 9.69 -5.74 -32.75
CA GLY A 440 8.50 -5.07 -33.30
C GLY A 440 7.95 -5.77 -34.56
N GLU A 441 8.82 -6.41 -35.33
CA GLU A 441 8.47 -7.27 -36.47
C GLU A 441 7.67 -8.50 -36.02
N ASP A 442 8.06 -9.14 -34.92
CA ASP A 442 7.36 -10.33 -34.39
C ASP A 442 5.96 -9.97 -33.89
N TRP A 443 5.84 -8.84 -33.16
CA TRP A 443 4.54 -8.30 -32.73
C TRP A 443 3.65 -7.93 -33.91
N LEU A 444 4.22 -7.28 -34.93
CA LEU A 444 3.48 -6.94 -36.14
C LEU A 444 3.00 -8.20 -36.89
N ALA A 445 3.87 -9.20 -37.02
CA ALA A 445 3.55 -10.44 -37.73
C ALA A 445 2.37 -11.17 -37.09
N ILE A 446 2.31 -11.27 -35.74
CA ILE A 446 1.15 -11.88 -35.08
C ILE A 446 -0.12 -11.03 -35.25
N MET A 447 -0.02 -9.70 -35.16
CA MET A 447 -1.18 -8.81 -35.34
C MET A 447 -1.75 -8.89 -36.77
N LEU A 448 -0.89 -9.01 -37.79
CA LEU A 448 -1.32 -9.23 -39.17
C LEU A 448 -2.08 -10.55 -39.32
N ARG A 449 -1.54 -11.64 -38.77
CA ARG A 449 -2.23 -12.93 -38.78
C ARG A 449 -3.56 -12.87 -38.02
N LEU A 450 -3.63 -12.14 -36.91
CA LEU A 450 -4.85 -11.92 -36.14
C LEU A 450 -5.89 -11.12 -36.94
N HIS A 451 -5.46 -10.13 -37.72
CA HIS A 451 -6.32 -9.38 -38.63
C HIS A 451 -6.86 -10.26 -39.76
N GLU A 452 -5.97 -10.96 -40.48
CA GLU A 452 -6.31 -11.85 -41.60
C GLU A 452 -7.31 -12.94 -41.20
N THR A 453 -7.13 -13.52 -40.02
CA THR A 453 -7.99 -14.58 -39.49
C THR A 453 -9.21 -14.05 -38.73
N ARG A 454 -9.39 -12.73 -38.64
CA ARG A 454 -10.44 -12.08 -37.84
C ARG A 454 -10.49 -12.59 -36.39
N LEU A 455 -9.32 -12.67 -35.76
CA LEU A 455 -9.06 -13.18 -34.40
C LEU A 455 -9.32 -14.68 -34.21
N ALA A 456 -9.49 -15.46 -35.28
CA ALA A 456 -9.75 -16.90 -35.20
C ALA A 456 -8.51 -17.77 -34.98
N LEU A 457 -7.33 -17.17 -34.74
CA LEU A 457 -6.14 -17.94 -34.35
C LEU A 457 -6.37 -18.66 -33.01
N PRO A 458 -5.90 -19.92 -32.86
CA PRO A 458 -5.87 -20.59 -31.58
C PRO A 458 -5.17 -19.74 -30.52
N SER A 459 -5.72 -19.69 -29.32
CA SER A 459 -5.10 -19.00 -28.18
C SER A 459 -3.83 -19.77 -27.76
N THR A 460 -2.75 -19.05 -27.45
CA THR A 460 -1.46 -19.66 -27.06
C THR A 460 -1.27 -19.72 -25.55
N SER A 461 -2.29 -19.32 -24.77
CA SER A 461 -2.30 -19.45 -23.32
C SER A 461 -2.48 -20.91 -22.89
N SER A 462 -1.36 -21.67 -22.94
CA SER A 462 -1.30 -23.10 -22.64
C SER A 462 -0.63 -23.41 -21.29
N ALA A 463 -0.33 -22.39 -20.49
CA ALA A 463 0.22 -22.60 -19.16
C ALA A 463 -0.76 -23.46 -18.35
N PRO A 464 -0.31 -24.51 -17.64
CA PRO A 464 -1.18 -25.32 -16.81
C PRO A 464 -1.91 -24.42 -15.81
N GLU A 465 -3.22 -24.64 -15.66
CA GLU A 465 -4.05 -23.92 -14.70
C GLU A 465 -3.39 -24.08 -13.32
N PRO A 466 -3.04 -22.96 -12.66
CA PRO A 466 -2.34 -23.04 -11.39
C PRO A 466 -3.28 -23.57 -10.30
N PRO A 467 -2.74 -24.27 -9.28
CA PRO A 467 -3.55 -24.71 -8.14
C PRO A 467 -4.22 -23.52 -7.45
N ALA A 468 -5.52 -23.67 -7.18
CA ALA A 468 -6.33 -22.62 -6.58
C ALA A 468 -6.08 -22.51 -5.07
N PHE A 469 -5.24 -21.57 -4.65
CA PHE A 469 -5.02 -21.25 -3.23
C PHE A 469 -6.15 -20.38 -2.65
N TYR A 470 -6.55 -19.34 -3.39
CA TYR A 470 -7.61 -18.42 -2.99
C TYR A 470 -9.01 -18.90 -3.46
N PRO A 471 -10.09 -18.59 -2.72
CA PRO A 471 -10.11 -18.19 -1.31
C PRO A 471 -10.08 -19.38 -0.34
N VAL A 472 -10.22 -20.61 -0.83
CA VAL A 472 -10.60 -21.77 -0.01
C VAL A 472 -9.48 -22.21 0.92
N GLU A 473 -8.29 -22.46 0.38
CA GLU A 473 -7.13 -22.90 1.15
C GLU A 473 -6.58 -21.76 2.00
N TYR A 474 -6.51 -20.55 1.43
CA TYR A 474 -6.12 -19.34 2.14
C TYR A 474 -6.94 -19.10 3.42
N LEU A 475 -8.27 -19.26 3.36
CA LEU A 475 -9.17 -19.04 4.50
C LEU A 475 -9.54 -20.34 5.25
N SER A 476 -8.78 -21.43 5.05
CA SER A 476 -9.06 -22.73 5.69
C SER A 476 -9.03 -22.67 7.23
N TRP A 477 -8.26 -21.75 7.80
CA TRP A 477 -8.18 -21.48 9.24
C TRP A 477 -9.44 -20.82 9.81
N ALA A 478 -10.27 -20.19 8.97
CA ALA A 478 -11.46 -19.44 9.38
C ALA A 478 -12.75 -20.29 9.41
N ARG A 479 -12.64 -21.62 9.30
CA ARG A 479 -13.81 -22.52 9.25
C ARG A 479 -14.64 -22.41 10.53
N SER A 480 -15.95 -22.21 10.35
CA SER A 480 -16.93 -22.32 11.42
C SER A 480 -16.94 -23.75 11.95
N LYS A 481 -17.12 -23.93 13.28
CA LYS A 481 -17.33 -25.25 13.90
C LYS A 481 -18.52 -26.04 13.31
N ASN A 482 -19.36 -25.42 12.47
CA ASN A 482 -20.59 -26.00 11.90
C ASN A 482 -20.59 -26.23 10.38
N GLU A 483 -19.49 -26.06 9.64
CA GLU A 483 -19.46 -26.45 8.21
C GLU A 483 -19.05 -27.93 8.07
N PRO A 484 -19.92 -28.84 7.60
CA PRO A 484 -19.54 -30.23 7.35
C PRO A 484 -18.49 -30.30 6.23
N GLU A 485 -17.50 -31.18 6.40
CA GLU A 485 -16.51 -31.49 5.37
C GLU A 485 -17.22 -31.87 4.06
N ARG A 486 -17.20 -30.97 3.08
CA ARG A 486 -17.47 -31.37 1.71
C ARG A 486 -16.24 -32.11 1.20
N VAL A 487 -16.31 -33.44 1.30
CA VAL A 487 -15.41 -34.36 0.60
C VAL A 487 -15.48 -34.02 -0.89
N ALA A 488 -14.35 -33.64 -1.46
CA ALA A 488 -14.20 -33.43 -2.90
C ALA A 488 -14.51 -34.74 -3.63
N SER A 489 -15.41 -34.67 -4.62
CA SER A 489 -15.66 -35.72 -5.61
C SER A 489 -15.10 -35.27 -6.94
#